data_AF-A0A7S0YPW7-F1
#
_entry.id   AF-A0A7S0YPW7-F1
#
_cell.length_a   1.000
_cell.length_b   1.000
_cell.length_c   1.000
_cell.angle_alpha   90.00
_cell.angle_beta   90.00
_cell.angle_gamma   90.00
#
_symmetry.space_group_name_H-M   'P 1'
#
loop_
_entity.id
_entity.type
_entity.pdbx_description
1 polymer ?
#
loop_
_entity_poly.entity_id
_entity_poly.type
_entity_poly.pdbx_seq_one_letter_code
_entity_poly.pdbx_strand_id
1 'polypeptide(L)'
;FASDLSLKYVYVMEIKENSAADLSPVEILVGDQLCAINGEECIGEPFAKVAELLGKDPSKNLRFRLFRGTKQELLAAVGREDYVATTARVTAMVKSGDGFEEVTVEAAAGSNMRDILVDGGVQVYKVQSGRFTNCNGKQLCGTCIVDVVEGAEYTNSKSIDEAGFLRKMPERYRLSCCAAVYGDVKLKTLPDTGKKFIEFS
;
A
#
# COMPACT_ATOMS: atom_id res chain seq x y z
N PHE A 1 17.55 9.03 -9.54
CA PHE A 1 16.14 9.30 -9.21
C PHE A 1 15.31 8.12 -9.69
N ALA A 2 15.30 7.03 -8.92
CA ALA A 2 14.35 5.96 -9.13
C ALA A 2 13.10 6.37 -8.34
N SER A 3 12.03 6.72 -9.03
CA SER A 3 10.75 6.94 -8.36
C SER A 3 10.18 5.56 -8.03
N ASP A 4 10.10 5.19 -6.74
CA ASP A 4 9.38 4.03 -6.20
C ASP A 4 7.85 4.16 -6.35
N LEU A 5 7.41 4.92 -7.35
CA LEU A 5 6.03 4.99 -7.76
C LEU A 5 5.77 3.73 -8.61
N SER A 6 4.86 2.87 -8.18
CA SER A 6 4.25 1.88 -9.06
C SER A 6 2.87 2.42 -9.41
N LEU A 7 2.63 2.68 -10.69
CA LEU A 7 1.33 3.14 -11.18
C LEU A 7 0.43 1.94 -11.32
N LYS A 8 0.00 1.40 -10.18
CA LYS A 8 -0.92 0.26 -10.13
C LYS A 8 -2.32 0.80 -10.41
N TYR A 9 -2.83 0.55 -11.62
CA TYR A 9 -4.19 0.88 -12.05
C TYR A 9 -4.45 2.39 -12.14
N VAL A 10 -3.76 3.04 -13.08
CA VAL A 10 -4.08 4.43 -13.45
C VAL A 10 -5.46 4.44 -14.11
N TYR A 11 -6.33 5.34 -13.66
CA TYR A 11 -7.63 5.56 -14.26
C TYR A 11 -7.83 7.04 -14.58
N VAL A 12 -8.75 7.32 -15.49
CA VAL A 12 -9.14 8.68 -15.86
C VAL A 12 -9.84 9.33 -14.67
N MET A 13 -9.26 10.38 -14.10
CA MET A 13 -9.84 11.14 -12.98
C MET A 13 -10.85 12.19 -13.46
N GLU A 14 -10.55 12.80 -14.59
CA GLU A 14 -11.26 13.95 -15.13
C GLU A 14 -10.96 14.05 -16.62
N ILE A 15 -11.94 14.50 -17.39
CA ILE A 15 -11.79 14.81 -18.81
C ILE A 15 -12.02 16.31 -18.96
N LYS A 16 -11.02 17.01 -19.49
CA LYS A 16 -11.11 18.44 -19.72
C LYS A 16 -11.83 18.72 -21.03
N GLU A 17 -12.71 19.71 -21.03
CA GLU A 17 -13.42 20.18 -22.21
C GLU A 17 -12.43 20.59 -23.32
N ASN A 18 -12.72 20.19 -24.57
CA ASN A 18 -11.87 20.36 -25.74
C ASN A 18 -10.48 19.66 -25.68
N SER A 19 -10.28 18.72 -24.75
CA SER A 19 -9.08 17.91 -24.73
C SER A 19 -9.09 16.82 -25.81
N ALA A 20 -7.93 16.24 -26.12
CA ALA A 20 -7.85 15.10 -27.05
C ALA A 20 -8.70 13.90 -26.60
N ALA A 21 -8.94 13.75 -25.30
CA ALA A 21 -9.82 12.71 -24.75
C ALA A 21 -11.31 13.05 -24.97
N ASP A 22 -11.69 14.32 -24.81
CA ASP A 22 -13.06 14.83 -25.04
C ASP A 22 -13.44 14.78 -26.53
N LEU A 23 -12.48 15.07 -27.41
CA LEU A 23 -12.66 15.06 -28.87
C LEU A 23 -12.45 13.66 -29.49
N SER A 24 -12.26 12.63 -28.66
CA SER A 24 -12.02 11.27 -29.13
C SER A 24 -13.26 10.70 -29.85
N PRO A 25 -13.10 9.99 -30.98
CA PRO A 25 -14.22 9.33 -31.66
C PRO A 25 -14.83 8.18 -30.85
N VAL A 26 -14.09 7.66 -29.87
CA VAL A 26 -14.57 6.70 -28.88
C VAL A 26 -14.70 7.44 -27.55
N GLU A 27 -15.89 7.42 -26.97
CA GLU A 27 -16.17 8.07 -25.69
C GLU A 27 -15.28 7.49 -24.59
N ILE A 28 -14.50 8.37 -23.96
CA ILE A 28 -13.71 8.06 -22.77
C ILE A 28 -14.50 8.53 -21.56
N LEU A 29 -14.54 7.74 -20.48
CA LEU A 29 -15.24 8.09 -19.26
C LEU A 29 -14.28 8.22 -18.08
N VAL A 30 -14.66 9.04 -17.10
CA VAL A 30 -14.04 9.03 -15.78
C VAL A 30 -14.14 7.62 -15.19
N GLY A 31 -13.01 7.09 -14.75
CA GLY A 31 -12.87 5.71 -14.26
C GLY A 31 -12.36 4.71 -15.28
N ASP A 32 -12.28 5.04 -16.58
CA ASP A 32 -11.64 4.16 -17.57
C ASP A 32 -10.16 3.93 -17.20
N GLN A 33 -9.71 2.67 -17.26
CA GLN A 33 -8.41 2.24 -16.73
C GLN A 33 -7.35 2.18 -17.85
N LEU A 34 -6.18 2.77 -17.64
CA LEU A 34 -5.07 2.74 -18.59
C LEU A 34 -4.40 1.37 -18.61
N CYS A 35 -4.40 0.75 -19.79
CA CYS A 35 -3.89 -0.60 -20.00
C CYS A 35 -2.60 -0.63 -20.82
N ALA A 36 -2.49 0.22 -21.84
CA ALA A 36 -1.33 0.24 -22.72
C ALA A 36 -1.07 1.65 -23.28
N ILE A 37 0.20 1.93 -23.57
CA ILE A 37 0.67 3.15 -24.23
C ILE A 37 1.42 2.74 -25.49
N ASN A 38 1.02 3.29 -26.64
CA ASN A 38 1.59 2.99 -27.96
C ASN A 38 1.58 1.49 -28.32
N GLY A 39 0.63 0.74 -27.77
CA GLY A 39 0.48 -0.70 -27.97
C GLY A 39 1.26 -1.57 -26.99
N GLU A 40 2.09 -0.99 -26.12
CA GLU A 40 2.83 -1.69 -25.06
C GLU A 40 2.02 -1.67 -23.75
N GLU A 41 1.77 -2.84 -23.18
CA GLU A 41 1.05 -2.97 -21.89
C GLU A 41 1.83 -2.28 -20.76
N CYS A 42 1.12 -1.55 -19.91
CA CYS A 42 1.70 -0.82 -18.78
C CYS A 42 1.01 -1.14 -17.44
N ILE A 43 0.18 -2.18 -17.39
CA ILE A 43 -0.55 -2.57 -16.18
C ILE A 43 0.41 -3.17 -15.16
N GLY A 44 0.50 -2.51 -14.00
CA GLY A 44 1.33 -2.96 -12.88
C GLY A 44 2.82 -2.72 -13.09
N GLU A 45 3.22 -2.04 -14.16
CA GLU A 45 4.60 -1.66 -14.45
C GLU A 45 5.11 -0.56 -13.49
N PRO A 46 6.42 -0.51 -13.21
CA PRO A 46 7.03 0.58 -12.47
C PRO A 46 6.82 1.93 -13.17
N PHE A 47 6.70 3.02 -12.43
CA PHE A 47 6.50 4.37 -12.98
C PHE A 47 7.59 4.74 -14.00
N ALA A 48 8.85 4.36 -13.74
CA ALA A 48 9.95 4.63 -14.66
C ALA A 48 9.69 4.04 -16.05
N LYS A 49 9.10 2.83 -16.11
CA LYS A 49 8.76 2.18 -17.37
C LYS A 49 7.58 2.87 -18.06
N VAL A 50 6.56 3.24 -17.31
CA VAL A 50 5.41 3.99 -17.84
C VAL A 50 5.84 5.36 -18.38
N ALA A 51 6.72 6.07 -17.67
CA ALA A 51 7.28 7.35 -18.10
C ALA A 51 8.11 7.21 -19.39
N GLU A 52 8.89 6.12 -19.52
CA GLU A 52 9.60 5.79 -20.75
C GLU A 52 8.60 5.61 -21.91
N LEU A 53 7.51 4.86 -21.72
CA LEU A 53 6.50 4.64 -22.75
C LEU A 53 5.82 5.94 -23.21
N LEU A 54 5.59 6.88 -22.29
CA LEU A 54 5.07 8.22 -22.61
C LEU A 54 6.08 9.08 -23.38
N GLY A 55 7.38 8.91 -23.11
CA GLY A 55 8.46 9.72 -23.69
C GLY A 55 9.17 9.09 -24.90
N LYS A 56 8.85 7.84 -25.26
CA LYS A 56 9.61 7.02 -26.22
C LYS A 56 9.71 7.63 -27.62
N ASP A 57 8.70 8.39 -28.05
CA ASP A 57 8.71 9.09 -29.33
C ASP A 57 7.88 10.39 -29.25
N PRO A 58 8.48 11.52 -28.84
CA PRO A 58 7.76 12.78 -28.64
C PRO A 58 7.24 13.39 -29.95
N SER A 59 7.65 12.86 -31.10
CA SER A 59 7.21 13.30 -32.42
C SER A 59 5.91 12.62 -32.89
N LYS A 60 5.45 11.58 -32.18
CA LYS A 60 4.25 10.82 -32.52
C LYS A 60 3.14 11.06 -31.50
N ASN A 61 1.90 11.05 -32.00
CA ASN A 61 0.73 11.08 -31.14
C ASN A 61 0.69 9.84 -30.25
N LEU A 62 0.56 10.04 -28.94
CA LEU A 62 0.38 8.97 -27.98
C LEU A 62 -0.93 8.24 -28.25
N ARG A 63 -0.88 6.91 -28.24
CA ARG A 63 -2.06 6.05 -28.31
C ARG A 63 -2.27 5.36 -26.98
N PHE A 64 -3.40 5.65 -26.34
CA PHE A 64 -3.79 4.98 -25.11
C PHE A 64 -4.76 3.85 -25.41
N ARG A 65 -4.55 2.69 -24.78
CA ARG A 65 -5.58 1.65 -24.67
C ARG A 65 -6.16 1.74 -23.27
N LEU A 66 -7.46 2.02 -23.20
CA LEU A 66 -8.20 2.07 -21.96
C LEU A 66 -9.12 0.85 -21.85
N PHE A 67 -9.48 0.47 -20.63
CA PHE A 67 -10.44 -0.56 -20.32
C PHE A 67 -11.57 -0.01 -19.48
N ARG A 68 -12.80 -0.37 -19.86
CA ARG A 68 -14.02 -0.03 -19.13
C ARG A 68 -14.59 -1.30 -18.50
N GLY A 69 -14.73 -1.26 -17.19
CA GLY A 69 -15.25 -2.38 -16.40
C GLY A 69 -14.59 -2.47 -15.03
N THR A 70 -14.94 -3.52 -14.31
CA THR A 70 -14.36 -3.82 -13.00
C THR A 70 -12.90 -4.24 -13.13
N LYS A 71 -12.17 -4.18 -12.01
CA LYS A 71 -10.79 -4.62 -11.93
C LYS A 71 -10.64 -6.11 -12.28
N GLN A 72 -11.61 -6.94 -11.89
CA GLN A 72 -11.65 -8.37 -12.18
C GLN A 72 -11.79 -8.63 -13.68
N GLU A 73 -12.68 -7.90 -14.35
CA GLU A 73 -12.86 -8.01 -15.80
C GLU A 73 -11.62 -7.51 -16.55
N LEU A 74 -10.95 -6.46 -16.06
CA LEU A 74 -9.68 -5.99 -16.63
C LEU A 74 -8.63 -7.10 -16.57
N LEU A 75 -8.44 -7.68 -15.38
CA LEU A 75 -7.45 -8.73 -15.14
C LEU A 75 -7.70 -9.98 -15.99
N ALA A 76 -8.97 -10.39 -16.10
CA ALA A 76 -9.36 -11.46 -17.01
C ALA A 76 -9.06 -11.09 -18.47
N ALA A 77 -9.35 -9.86 -18.89
CA ALA A 77 -9.15 -9.39 -20.26
C ALA A 77 -7.67 -9.30 -20.67
N VAL A 78 -6.77 -9.05 -19.71
CA VAL A 78 -5.31 -9.01 -19.95
C VAL A 78 -4.60 -10.33 -19.61
N GLY A 79 -5.33 -11.37 -19.23
CA GLY A 79 -4.76 -12.67 -18.87
C GLY A 79 -3.87 -12.62 -17.61
N ARG A 80 -4.10 -11.62 -16.73
CA ARG A 80 -3.37 -11.42 -15.49
C ARG A 80 -4.22 -11.95 -14.33
N GLU A 81 -4.06 -13.22 -13.99
CA GLU A 81 -4.71 -13.82 -12.81
C GLU A 81 -4.00 -13.45 -11.49
N ASP A 82 -2.81 -12.86 -11.58
CA ASP A 82 -1.79 -12.78 -10.52
C ASP A 82 -1.82 -11.50 -9.66
N TYR A 83 -2.55 -10.45 -10.05
CA TYR A 83 -2.30 -9.13 -9.48
C TYR A 83 -3.21 -8.70 -8.31
N VAL A 84 -4.30 -9.41 -8.06
CA VAL A 84 -4.96 -9.28 -6.76
C VAL A 84 -4.52 -10.50 -6.00
N ALA A 85 -3.51 -10.35 -5.16
CA ALA A 85 -3.34 -11.32 -4.08
C ALA A 85 -4.72 -11.40 -3.42
N THR A 86 -5.44 -12.51 -3.55
CA THR A 86 -6.73 -12.68 -2.87
C THR A 86 -6.50 -12.83 -1.37
N THR A 87 -5.31 -13.29 -1.04
CA THR A 87 -4.78 -13.50 0.30
C THR A 87 -3.45 -12.78 0.46
N ALA A 88 -3.15 -12.36 1.68
CA ALA A 88 -1.88 -11.80 2.11
C ALA A 88 -1.44 -12.52 3.40
N ARG A 89 -0.13 -12.73 3.57
CA ARG A 89 0.42 -13.28 4.81
C ARG A 89 1.15 -12.20 5.58
N VAL A 90 0.82 -12.03 6.85
CA VAL A 90 1.54 -11.13 7.75
C VAL A 90 2.35 -11.98 8.73
N THR A 91 3.68 -11.95 8.57
CA THR A 91 4.62 -12.60 9.50
C THR A 91 5.12 -11.58 10.51
N ALA A 92 4.68 -11.73 11.76
CA ALA A 92 5.07 -10.90 12.87
C ALA A 92 6.19 -11.54 13.68
N MET A 93 7.30 -10.82 13.83
CA MET A 93 8.34 -11.13 14.81
C MET A 93 7.91 -10.57 16.17
N VAL A 94 7.56 -11.47 17.08
CA VAL A 94 7.14 -11.18 18.45
C VAL A 94 8.29 -11.46 19.40
N LYS A 95 8.63 -10.50 20.27
CA LYS A 95 9.72 -10.69 21.23
C LYS A 95 9.35 -11.75 22.27
N SER A 96 10.19 -12.76 22.42
CA SER A 96 10.01 -13.86 23.37
C SER A 96 11.35 -14.14 24.06
N GLY A 97 11.46 -13.79 25.35
CA GLY A 97 12.72 -13.84 26.10
C GLY A 97 13.81 -12.96 25.47
N ASP A 98 14.98 -13.55 25.23
CA ASP A 98 16.13 -12.93 24.56
C ASP A 98 16.04 -12.98 23.02
N GLY A 99 15.01 -13.64 22.47
CA GLY A 99 14.84 -13.86 21.03
C GLY A 99 13.54 -13.31 20.46
N PHE A 100 13.23 -13.77 19.25
CA PHE A 100 11.97 -13.51 18.55
C PHE A 100 11.32 -14.83 18.15
N GLU A 101 10.01 -14.87 18.25
CA GLU A 101 9.15 -15.91 17.71
C GLU A 101 8.41 -15.34 16.50
N GLU A 102 8.25 -16.12 15.44
CA GLU A 102 7.50 -15.71 14.25
C GLU A 102 6.08 -16.27 14.30
N VAL A 103 5.10 -15.37 14.20
CA VAL A 103 3.68 -15.71 14.07
C VAL A 103 3.22 -15.26 12.70
N THR A 104 2.74 -16.18 11.88
CA THR A 104 2.20 -15.87 10.54
C THR A 104 0.69 -16.00 10.54
N VAL A 105 0.01 -14.96 10.04
CA VAL A 105 -1.44 -14.92 9.92
C VAL A 105 -1.81 -14.66 8.46
N GLU A 106 -2.72 -15.47 7.92
CA GLU A 106 -3.27 -15.27 6.58
C GLU A 106 -4.53 -14.39 6.65
N ALA A 107 -4.69 -13.51 5.67
CA ALA A 107 -5.83 -12.61 5.59
C ALA A 107 -6.20 -12.29 4.15
N ALA A 108 -7.41 -11.78 3.90
CA ALA A 108 -7.75 -11.26 2.58
C ALA A 108 -6.90 -10.02 2.25
N ALA A 109 -6.50 -9.82 1.00
CA ALA A 109 -5.83 -8.57 0.64
C ALA A 109 -6.73 -7.34 0.84
N GLY A 110 -6.12 -6.22 1.20
CA GLY A 110 -6.79 -5.01 1.65
C GLY A 110 -7.15 -5.04 3.14
N SER A 111 -6.96 -6.16 3.84
CA SER A 111 -7.23 -6.26 5.27
C SER A 111 -6.32 -5.35 6.09
N ASN A 112 -6.87 -4.86 7.20
CA ASN A 112 -6.16 -3.99 8.13
C ASN A 112 -5.09 -4.76 8.91
N MET A 113 -3.83 -4.33 8.83
CA MET A 113 -2.70 -5.01 9.45
C MET A 113 -2.85 -5.17 10.96
N ARG A 114 -3.42 -4.18 11.66
CA ARG A 114 -3.67 -4.29 13.10
C ARG A 114 -4.64 -5.42 13.40
N ASP A 115 -5.77 -5.45 12.70
CA ASP A 115 -6.83 -6.40 13.00
C ASP A 115 -6.36 -7.83 12.69
N ILE A 116 -5.66 -8.02 11.56
CA ILE A 116 -4.98 -9.29 11.23
C ILE A 116 -4.10 -9.78 12.39
N LEU A 117 -3.25 -8.90 12.92
CA LEU A 117 -2.32 -9.24 14.00
C LEU A 117 -3.08 -9.55 15.31
N VAL A 118 -4.04 -8.71 15.70
CA VAL A 118 -4.79 -8.88 16.95
C VAL A 118 -5.64 -10.14 16.92
N ASP A 119 -6.32 -10.42 15.80
CA ASP A 119 -7.13 -11.63 15.61
C ASP A 119 -6.25 -12.89 15.62
N GLY A 120 -5.01 -12.78 15.14
CA GLY A 120 -3.98 -13.81 15.25
C GLY A 120 -3.29 -13.91 16.62
N GLY A 121 -3.77 -13.20 17.64
CA GLY A 121 -3.21 -13.21 19.00
C GLY A 121 -1.90 -12.45 19.17
N VAL A 122 -1.48 -11.69 18.15
CA VAL A 122 -0.24 -10.90 18.16
C VAL A 122 -0.49 -9.54 18.79
N GLN A 123 0.24 -9.25 19.87
CA GLN A 123 0.16 -7.97 20.55
C GLN A 123 0.92 -6.87 19.79
N VAL A 124 0.19 -5.84 19.36
CA VAL A 124 0.75 -4.64 18.70
C VAL A 124 0.86 -3.43 19.62
N TYR A 125 0.31 -3.53 20.84
CA TYR A 125 0.33 -2.47 21.84
C TYR A 125 1.29 -2.80 22.98
N LYS A 126 2.12 -1.83 23.38
CA LYS A 126 2.91 -1.97 24.62
C LYS A 126 1.95 -2.11 25.79
N VAL A 127 2.08 -3.16 26.62
CA VAL A 127 1.13 -3.46 27.70
C VAL A 127 0.97 -2.29 28.68
N GLN A 128 2.06 -1.58 29.01
CA GLN A 128 2.06 -0.50 30.00
C GLN A 128 1.39 0.79 29.54
N SER A 129 1.59 1.19 28.27
CA SER A 129 0.96 2.42 27.74
C SER A 129 -0.33 2.10 26.97
N GLY A 130 -0.34 1.04 26.18
CA GLY A 130 -1.39 0.71 25.24
C GLY A 130 -2.65 0.11 25.84
N ARG A 131 -2.61 -0.55 27.02
CA ARG A 131 -3.82 -1.18 27.60
C ARG A 131 -4.97 -0.19 27.87
N PHE A 132 -4.65 1.06 28.20
CA PHE A 132 -5.64 2.10 28.53
C PHE A 132 -5.63 3.32 27.59
N THR A 133 -4.60 3.49 26.75
CA THR A 133 -4.46 4.69 25.89
C THR A 133 -4.58 4.39 24.40
N ASN A 134 -4.83 3.14 24.01
CA ASN A 134 -5.04 2.81 22.60
C ASN A 134 -6.44 3.25 22.12
N CYS A 135 -6.53 3.66 20.86
CA CYS A 135 -7.78 4.06 20.21
C CYS A 135 -8.51 2.91 19.49
N ASN A 136 -8.10 1.66 19.70
CA ASN A 136 -8.65 0.47 19.07
C ASN A 136 -8.76 0.56 17.54
N GLY A 137 -7.73 1.07 16.87
CA GLY A 137 -7.68 1.15 15.40
C GLY A 137 -8.23 2.44 14.78
N LYS A 138 -8.73 3.40 15.57
CA LYS A 138 -9.34 4.66 15.09
C LYS A 138 -8.35 5.73 14.60
N GLN A 139 -7.05 5.41 14.50
CA GLN A 139 -5.99 6.33 14.04
C GLN A 139 -5.78 7.61 14.89
N LEU A 140 -6.18 7.61 16.18
CA LEU A 140 -6.11 8.80 17.04
C LEU A 140 -4.94 8.84 18.04
N CYS A 141 -4.28 7.71 18.28
CA CYS A 141 -3.36 7.58 19.43
C CYS A 141 -1.87 7.38 19.06
N GLY A 142 -1.57 6.95 17.83
CA GLY A 142 -0.19 6.66 17.42
C GLY A 142 0.51 5.54 18.19
N THR A 143 -0.21 4.63 18.85
CA THR A 143 0.39 3.56 19.69
C THR A 143 0.51 2.20 18.98
N CYS A 144 -0.13 2.02 17.82
CA CYS A 144 -0.15 0.77 17.05
C CYS A 144 1.13 0.60 16.19
N ILE A 145 2.31 0.95 16.71
CA ILE A 145 3.55 1.06 15.93
C ILE A 145 4.14 -0.33 15.65
N VAL A 146 4.45 -0.59 14.38
CA VAL A 146 5.17 -1.78 13.89
C VAL A 146 6.32 -1.35 12.97
N ASP A 147 7.35 -2.17 12.87
CA ASP A 147 8.48 -1.95 11.94
C ASP A 147 8.37 -2.95 10.78
N VAL A 148 8.02 -2.47 9.59
CA VAL A 148 7.87 -3.32 8.40
C VAL A 148 9.25 -3.55 7.80
N VAL A 149 9.77 -4.77 7.98
CA VAL A 149 11.13 -5.13 7.57
C VAL A 149 11.19 -5.61 6.12
N GLU A 150 10.13 -6.24 5.62
CA GLU A 150 10.00 -6.71 4.24
C GLU A 150 8.55 -6.54 3.76
N GLY A 151 8.36 -6.29 2.45
CA GLY A 151 7.04 -6.17 1.84
C GLY A 151 6.35 -4.82 2.06
N ALA A 152 7.10 -3.75 2.31
CA ALA A 152 6.53 -2.41 2.48
C ALA A 152 5.76 -1.94 1.22
N GLU A 153 6.19 -2.36 0.03
CA GLU A 153 5.56 -2.15 -1.26
C GLU A 153 4.19 -2.84 -1.40
N TYR A 154 3.88 -3.81 -0.53
CA TYR A 154 2.58 -4.47 -0.44
C TYR A 154 1.65 -3.80 0.57
N THR A 155 2.01 -2.61 1.07
CA THR A 155 1.17 -1.80 1.94
C THR A 155 0.72 -0.51 1.25
N ASN A 156 -0.40 0.06 1.68
CA ASN A 156 -0.81 1.40 1.24
C ASN A 156 0.23 2.47 1.65
N SER A 157 0.26 3.60 0.95
CA SER A 157 1.08 4.74 1.35
C SER A 157 0.71 5.26 2.73
N LYS A 158 1.69 5.84 3.45
CA LYS A 158 1.43 6.49 4.74
C LYS A 158 0.49 7.67 4.55
N SER A 159 -0.51 7.79 5.42
CA SER A 159 -1.35 8.99 5.48
C SER A 159 -0.58 10.16 6.10
N ILE A 160 -1.07 11.38 5.90
CA ILE A 160 -0.49 12.60 6.49
C ILE A 160 -0.47 12.49 8.02
N ASP A 161 -1.56 12.01 8.61
CA ASP A 161 -1.68 11.85 10.06
C ASP A 161 -0.73 10.77 10.59
N GLU A 162 -0.62 9.64 9.90
CA GLU A 162 0.35 8.58 10.22
C GLU A 162 1.78 9.13 10.19
N ALA A 163 2.15 9.85 9.13
CA ALA A 163 3.46 10.48 9.03
C ALA A 163 3.70 11.51 10.14
N GLY A 164 2.65 12.23 10.57
CA GLY A 164 2.69 13.14 11.71
C GLY A 164 3.08 12.44 13.02
N PHE A 165 2.45 11.30 13.33
CA PHE A 165 2.78 10.50 14.52
C PHE A 165 4.20 9.91 14.46
N LEU A 166 4.66 9.54 13.26
CA LEU A 166 5.92 8.84 13.05
C LEU A 166 7.09 9.75 12.63
N ARG A 167 6.92 11.08 12.66
CA ARG A 167 7.90 12.07 12.11
C ARG A 167 9.35 11.91 12.57
N LYS A 168 9.58 11.35 13.77
CA LYS A 168 10.92 11.14 14.35
C LYS A 168 11.37 9.67 14.35
N MET A 169 10.64 8.80 13.68
CA MET A 169 10.88 7.36 13.62
C MET A 169 11.49 6.97 12.27
N PRO A 170 12.11 5.77 12.17
CA PRO A 170 12.54 5.23 10.88
C PRO A 170 11.39 5.14 9.88
N GLU A 171 11.70 5.34 8.59
CA GLU A 171 10.70 5.33 7.52
C GLU A 171 9.93 4.00 7.41
N ARG A 172 10.58 2.89 7.77
CA ARG A 172 9.97 1.55 7.81
C ARG A 172 8.85 1.41 8.84
N TYR A 173 8.75 2.33 9.79
CA TYR A 173 7.74 2.24 10.84
C TYR A 173 6.37 2.59 10.26
N ARG A 174 5.36 1.84 10.69
CA ARG A 174 3.97 2.04 10.32
C ARG A 174 3.11 2.06 11.58
N LEU A 175 2.00 2.75 11.49
CA LEU A 175 0.86 2.49 12.35
C LEU A 175 0.10 1.33 11.73
N SER A 176 0.14 0.15 12.34
CA SER A 176 -0.54 -1.05 11.83
C SER A 176 -2.04 -0.82 11.61
N CYS A 177 -2.63 0.10 12.37
CA CYS A 177 -4.03 0.51 12.23
C CYS A 177 -4.32 1.38 10.99
N CYS A 178 -3.30 1.99 10.39
CA CYS A 178 -3.40 2.76 9.15
C CYS A 178 -2.93 1.96 7.92
N ALA A 179 -2.36 0.77 8.14
CA ALA A 179 -1.76 -0.05 7.10
C ALA A 179 -2.75 -1.12 6.61
N ALA A 180 -3.08 -1.10 5.33
CA ALA A 180 -3.74 -2.19 4.62
C ALA A 180 -2.71 -3.05 3.90
N VAL A 181 -2.89 -4.38 3.91
CA VAL A 181 -1.92 -5.34 3.38
C VAL A 181 -2.45 -5.99 2.11
N TYR A 182 -1.67 -5.97 1.02
CA TYR A 182 -2.04 -6.46 -0.31
C TYR A 182 -1.15 -7.59 -0.82
N GLY A 183 -0.28 -8.13 0.02
CA GLY A 183 0.70 -9.18 -0.31
C GLY A 183 1.46 -9.58 0.94
N ASP A 184 2.48 -10.42 0.81
CA ASP A 184 3.21 -10.93 1.97
C ASP A 184 4.07 -9.85 2.63
N VAL A 185 3.93 -9.69 3.94
CA VAL A 185 4.62 -8.66 4.73
C VAL A 185 5.26 -9.28 5.95
N LYS A 186 6.51 -8.91 6.22
CA LYS A 186 7.22 -9.26 7.45
C LYS A 186 7.46 -8.02 8.29
N LEU A 187 7.16 -8.11 9.59
CA LEU A 187 7.27 -6.98 10.51
C LEU A 187 7.77 -7.38 11.89
N LYS A 188 8.32 -6.40 12.62
CA LYS A 188 8.59 -6.51 14.06
C LYS A 188 7.51 -5.78 14.84
N THR A 189 6.99 -6.46 15.85
CA THR A 189 6.06 -5.87 16.80
C THR A 189 6.80 -5.10 17.89
N LEU A 190 6.15 -4.08 18.45
CA LEU A 190 6.66 -3.29 19.57
C LEU A 190 8.10 -2.78 19.36
N PRO A 191 8.42 -2.17 18.21
CA PRO A 191 9.78 -1.75 17.92
C PRO A 191 10.25 -0.68 18.92
N ASP A 192 11.57 -0.49 18.98
CA ASP A 192 12.13 0.57 19.81
C ASP A 192 11.77 1.94 19.24
N THR A 193 11.08 2.74 20.04
CA THR A 193 10.63 4.08 19.67
C THR A 193 11.57 5.17 20.20
N GLY A 194 12.68 4.80 20.87
CA GLY A 194 13.59 5.73 21.55
C GLY A 194 12.99 6.47 22.76
N LYS A 195 11.66 6.41 22.94
CA LYS A 195 10.95 6.90 24.12
C LYS A 195 11.27 5.99 25.30
N LYS A 196 12.03 6.51 26.26
CA LYS A 196 12.32 5.85 27.54
C LYS A 196 11.34 6.36 28.60
N PHE A 197 10.99 5.50 29.55
CA PHE A 197 10.36 5.96 30.78
C PHE A 197 11.39 6.76 31.59
N ILE A 198 10.94 7.88 32.15
CA ILE A 198 11.68 8.59 33.19
C ILE A 198 10.99 8.19 34.49
N GLU A 199 11.62 7.32 35.26
CA GLU A 199 11.17 7.03 36.62
C GLU A 199 11.76 8.10 37.53
N PHE A 200 10.91 8.72 38.35
CA PHE A 200 11.33 9.66 39.38
C PHE A 200 10.92 9.10 40.74
N SER A 201 11.83 9.19 41.71
CA SER A 201 11.60 8.86 43.12
C SER A 201 11.52 10.13 43.94
#